data_AF-A0A2N1QBZ9-F1
#
_entry.id   AF-A0A2N1QBZ9-F1
#
_cell.length_a   1.000
_cell.length_b   1.000
_cell.length_c   1.000
_cell.angle_alpha   90.00
_cell.angle_beta   90.00
_cell.angle_gamma   90.00
#
_symmetry.space_group_name_H-M   'P 1'
#
loop_
_entity.id
_entity.type
_entity.pdbx_description
1 polymer ?
#
loop_
_entity_poly.entity_id
_entity_poly.type
_entity_poly.pdbx_seq_one_letter_code
_entity_poly.pdbx_strand_id
1 'polypeptide(L)'
;MKYIIILLTVLVAASLYTLEVSKAYATSIEIYEIVFEDHDGQTIYREYVAAGADLSNFLLPEVESRSGYLFMGWSVELPDTMPNYNMVIVAQYMRAELRVTATT
;
A
#
# COMPACT_ATOMS: atom_id res chain seq x y z
N MET A 1 33.35 -39.41 -16.42
CA MET A 1 32.18 -38.88 -17.15
C MET A 1 30.85 -39.42 -16.61
N LYS A 2 30.62 -40.74 -16.53
CA LYS A 2 29.38 -41.35 -16.01
C LYS A 2 29.00 -40.92 -14.58
N TYR A 3 29.96 -40.84 -13.66
CA TYR A 3 29.71 -40.42 -12.26
C TYR A 3 29.29 -38.96 -12.12
N ILE A 4 29.85 -38.07 -12.96
CA ILE A 4 29.48 -36.65 -12.99
C ILE A 4 28.03 -36.48 -13.46
N ILE A 5 27.64 -37.24 -14.49
CA ILE A 5 26.25 -37.23 -14.98
C ILE A 5 25.29 -37.72 -13.89
N ILE A 6 25.62 -38.82 -13.20
CA ILE A 6 24.78 -39.35 -12.12
C ILE A 6 24.65 -38.34 -10.96
N LEU A 7 25.77 -37.77 -10.50
CA LEU A 7 25.77 -36.75 -9.44
C LEU A 7 24.89 -35.56 -9.81
N LEU A 8 24.98 -35.10 -11.06
CA LEU A 8 24.21 -33.97 -11.56
C LEU A 8 22.71 -34.30 -11.67
N THR A 9 22.35 -35.52 -12.11
CA THR A 9 20.94 -35.95 -12.12
C THR A 9 20.33 -36.03 -10.73
N VAL A 10 21.08 -36.52 -9.73
CA VAL A 10 20.63 -36.57 -8.34
C VAL A 10 20.47 -35.17 -7.76
N LEU A 11 21.41 -34.26 -8.05
CA LEU A 11 21.32 -32.87 -7.64
C LEU A 11 20.10 -32.18 -8.23
N VAL A 12 19.83 -32.37 -9.53
CA VAL A 12 18.66 -31.79 -10.19
C VAL A 12 17.36 -32.37 -9.63
N ALA A 13 17.28 -33.67 -9.38
CA ALA A 13 16.10 -34.31 -8.79
C ALA A 13 15.84 -33.78 -7.37
N ALA A 14 16.88 -33.62 -6.54
CA ALA A 14 16.77 -33.04 -5.21
C ALA A 14 16.28 -31.58 -5.26
N SER A 15 16.83 -30.76 -6.16
CA SER A 15 16.40 -29.37 -6.34
C SER A 15 14.94 -29.27 -6.78
N LEU A 16 14.51 -30.10 -7.73
CA LEU A 16 13.11 -30.15 -8.18
C LEU A 16 12.18 -30.58 -7.05
N TYR A 17 12.57 -31.57 -6.25
CA TYR A 17 11.82 -31.99 -5.08
C TYR A 17 11.67 -30.85 -4.06
N THR A 18 12.75 -30.14 -3.75
CA THR A 18 12.69 -28.98 -2.84
C THR A 18 11.79 -27.87 -3.36
N LEU A 19 11.75 -27.66 -4.68
CA LEU A 19 10.89 -26.66 -5.32
C LEU A 19 9.41 -27.03 -5.20
N GLU A 20 9.04 -28.27 -5.51
CA GLU A 20 7.65 -28.75 -5.41
C GLU A 20 7.14 -28.72 -3.96
N VAL A 21 7.98 -29.11 -3.01
CA VAL A 21 7.69 -28.96 -1.58
C VAL A 21 7.48 -27.48 -1.25
N SER A 22 8.39 -26.59 -1.66
CA SER A 22 8.26 -25.15 -1.37
C SER A 22 6.97 -24.55 -1.93
N LYS A 23 6.53 -24.96 -3.12
CA LYS A 23 5.24 -24.53 -3.70
C LYS A 23 4.04 -25.04 -2.91
N ALA A 24 4.08 -26.30 -2.45
CA ALA A 24 2.98 -26.90 -1.70
C ALA A 24 2.76 -26.23 -0.33
N TYR A 25 3.81 -25.65 0.25
CA TYR A 25 3.74 -24.93 1.53
C TYR A 25 3.74 -23.40 1.35
N ALA A 26 3.78 -22.88 0.13
CA ALA A 26 3.71 -21.44 -0.12
C ALA A 26 2.30 -20.93 0.20
N THR A 27 2.20 -19.96 1.11
CA THR A 27 0.98 -19.19 1.28
C THR A 27 0.94 -18.13 0.19
N SER A 28 -0.12 -18.13 -0.63
CA SER A 28 -0.36 -17.05 -1.59
C SER A 28 -0.84 -15.82 -0.82
N ILE A 29 -0.09 -14.73 -0.91
CA ILE A 29 -0.45 -13.44 -0.33
C ILE A 29 -0.81 -12.53 -1.50
N GLU A 30 -2.05 -12.06 -1.51
CA GLU A 30 -2.49 -11.03 -2.44
C GLU A 30 -2.08 -9.66 -1.88
N ILE A 31 -1.50 -8.82 -2.73
CA ILE A 31 -1.03 -7.48 -2.34
C ILE A 31 -1.81 -6.46 -3.17
N TYR A 32 -2.35 -5.47 -2.47
CA TYR A 32 -3.12 -4.38 -3.04
C TYR A 32 -2.45 -3.05 -2.71
N GLU A 33 -2.78 -2.04 -3.50
CA GLU A 33 -2.19 -0.71 -3.38
C GLU A 33 -3.11 0.25 -2.62
N ILE A 34 -2.52 1.05 -1.73
CA ILE A 34 -3.13 2.25 -1.17
C ILE A 34 -2.39 3.46 -1.72
N VAL A 35 -3.10 4.36 -2.38
CA VAL A 35 -2.57 5.61 -2.92
C VAL A 35 -3.23 6.78 -2.21
N PHE A 36 -2.42 7.71 -1.69
CA PHE A 36 -2.87 9.00 -1.21
C PHE A 36 -2.53 10.07 -2.23
N GLU A 37 -3.54 10.81 -2.69
CA GLU A 37 -3.41 11.86 -3.68
C GLU A 37 -3.79 13.22 -3.10
N ASP A 38 -3.16 14.26 -3.61
CA ASP A 38 -3.55 15.63 -3.33
C ASP A 38 -4.80 16.04 -4.13
N HIS A 39 -5.20 17.30 -4.00
CA HIS A 39 -6.36 17.84 -4.71
C HIS A 39 -6.21 17.95 -6.24
N ASP A 40 -4.98 17.87 -6.77
CA ASP A 40 -4.67 17.95 -8.19
C ASP A 40 -4.43 16.55 -8.80
N GLY A 41 -4.59 15.49 -8.00
CA GLY A 41 -4.37 14.09 -8.41
C GLY A 41 -2.90 13.68 -8.38
N GLN A 42 -2.03 14.46 -7.73
CA GLN A 42 -0.64 14.09 -7.51
C GLN A 42 -0.54 13.11 -6.35
N THR A 43 0.15 11.99 -6.57
CA THR A 43 0.46 11.03 -5.51
C THR A 43 1.38 11.66 -4.45
N ILE A 44 0.86 11.79 -3.23
CA ILE A 44 1.61 12.18 -2.04
C ILE A 44 2.34 10.98 -1.47
N TYR A 45 1.65 9.84 -1.38
CA TYR A 45 2.16 8.63 -0.76
C TYR A 45 1.54 7.38 -1.40
N ARG A 46 2.30 6.28 -1.41
CA ARG A 46 1.80 4.97 -1.85
C ARG A 46 2.35 3.87 -0.95
N GLU A 47 1.53 2.86 -0.69
CA GLU A 47 1.97 1.65 -0.02
C GLU A 47 1.32 0.40 -0.61
N TYR A 48 2.07 -0.71 -0.59
CA TYR A 48 1.62 -2.01 -1.02
C TYR A 48 1.39 -2.88 0.21
N VAL A 49 0.14 -3.28 0.44
CA VAL A 49 -0.27 -3.96 1.66
C VAL A 49 -0.91 -5.30 1.30
N ALA A 50 -0.58 -6.34 2.08
CA ALA A 50 -1.22 -7.64 1.95
C ALA A 50 -2.72 -7.56 2.29
N ALA A 51 -3.54 -8.28 1.54
CA ALA A 51 -4.98 -8.40 1.80
C ALA A 51 -5.24 -8.91 3.22
N GLY A 52 -6.16 -8.28 3.94
CA GLY A 52 -6.49 -8.61 5.32
C GLY A 52 -5.47 -8.17 6.37
N ALA A 53 -4.39 -7.47 5.99
CA ALA A 53 -3.48 -6.86 6.96
C ALA A 53 -4.22 -5.81 7.81
N ASP A 54 -3.84 -5.70 9.09
CA ASP A 54 -4.38 -4.70 10.02
C ASP A 54 -3.87 -3.30 9.67
N LEU A 55 -4.81 -2.37 9.48
CA LEU A 55 -4.58 -0.96 9.15
C LEU A 55 -4.97 -0.03 10.31
N SER A 56 -5.42 -0.55 11.46
CA SER A 56 -5.87 0.26 12.60
C SER A 56 -4.78 1.20 13.15
N ASN A 57 -3.51 0.85 12.97
CA ASN A 57 -2.35 1.65 13.37
C ASN A 57 -1.62 2.32 12.18
N PHE A 58 -2.28 2.41 11.04
CA PHE A 58 -1.69 3.02 9.84
C PHE A 58 -1.48 4.52 10.03
N LEU A 59 -0.27 5.00 9.73
CA LEU A 59 0.05 6.42 9.82
C LEU A 59 -0.32 7.12 8.51
N LEU A 60 -1.35 7.97 8.57
CA LEU A 60 -1.78 8.78 7.43
C LEU A 60 -0.69 9.80 7.05
N PRO A 61 -0.45 10.05 5.75
CA PRO A 61 0.54 11.04 5.33
C PRO A 61 0.11 12.46 5.72
N GLU A 62 1.08 13.33 5.95
CA GLU A 62 0.83 14.77 6.12
C GLU A 62 0.56 15.42 4.76
N VAL A 63 -0.22 16.50 4.76
CA VAL A 63 -0.53 17.28 3.56
C VAL A 63 0.04 18.70 3.67
N GLU A 64 0.45 19.27 2.54
CA GLU A 64 0.92 20.65 2.51
C GLU A 64 -0.22 21.65 2.79
N SER A 65 0.12 22.76 3.46
CA SER A 65 -0.84 23.82 3.72
C SER A 65 -1.21 24.55 2.42
N ARG A 66 -2.50 24.65 2.13
CA ARG A 66 -3.02 25.35 0.95
C ARG A 66 -3.59 26.72 1.31
N SER A 67 -3.00 27.79 0.79
CA SER A 67 -3.44 29.17 1.09
C SER A 67 -4.92 29.38 0.75
N GLY A 68 -5.70 29.88 1.71
CA GLY A 68 -7.14 30.10 1.57
C GLY A 68 -8.00 28.83 1.71
N TYR A 69 -7.41 27.70 2.08
CA TYR A 69 -8.12 26.43 2.28
C TYR A 69 -7.72 25.78 3.61
N LEU A 70 -8.69 25.08 4.22
CA LEU A 70 -8.51 24.23 5.39
C LEU A 70 -8.57 22.77 4.94
N PHE A 71 -7.58 21.95 5.34
CA PHE A 71 -7.63 20.51 5.14
C PHE A 71 -8.74 19.92 6.01
N MET A 72 -9.65 19.19 5.37
CA MET A 72 -10.82 18.59 6.04
C MET A 72 -10.62 17.10 6.34
N GLY A 73 -9.56 16.50 5.84
CA GLY A 73 -9.32 15.07 5.92
C GLY A 73 -9.25 14.42 4.54
N TRP A 74 -9.31 13.10 4.54
CA TRP A 74 -9.22 12.27 3.36
C TRP A 74 -10.61 11.92 2.81
N SER A 75 -10.69 11.56 1.52
CA SER A 75 -11.96 11.25 0.84
C SER A 75 -12.70 10.05 1.41
N VAL A 76 -11.98 9.15 2.10
CA VAL A 76 -12.52 7.97 2.76
C VAL A 76 -11.69 7.68 4.01
N GLU A 77 -12.35 7.14 5.05
CA GLU A 77 -11.64 6.61 6.22
C GLU A 77 -10.97 5.28 5.86
N LEU A 78 -9.78 5.03 6.42
CA LEU A 78 -9.14 3.73 6.25
C LEU A 78 -9.97 2.66 6.97
N PRO A 79 -10.26 1.51 6.33
CA PRO A 79 -10.85 0.38 7.02
C PRO A 79 -9.85 -0.22 8.02
N ASP A 80 -10.33 -0.94 9.04
CA ASP A 80 -9.47 -1.63 10.01
C ASP A 80 -8.56 -2.69 9.37
N THR A 81 -8.96 -3.24 8.23
CA THR A 81 -8.21 -4.28 7.51
C THR A 81 -8.13 -3.97 6.02
N MET A 82 -6.99 -4.26 5.40
CA MET A 82 -6.76 -4.05 3.97
C MET A 82 -7.78 -4.84 3.13
N PRO A 83 -8.58 -4.18 2.27
CA PRO A 83 -9.53 -4.85 1.42
C PRO A 83 -8.86 -5.56 0.23
N ASN A 84 -9.63 -6.38 -0.47
CA ASN A 84 -9.17 -7.12 -1.66
C ASN A 84 -9.22 -6.28 -2.95
N TYR A 85 -8.91 -4.99 -2.85
CA TYR A 85 -8.88 -4.07 -4.00
C TYR A 85 -7.98 -2.87 -3.71
N ASN A 86 -7.50 -2.21 -4.77
CA ASN A 86 -6.68 -1.00 -4.66
C ASN A 86 -7.53 0.20 -4.22
N MET A 87 -6.98 1.04 -3.35
CA MET A 87 -7.62 2.24 -2.84
C MET A 87 -6.91 3.49 -3.34
N VAL A 88 -7.70 4.49 -3.75
CA VAL A 88 -7.22 5.84 -4.00
C VAL A 88 -7.94 6.79 -3.05
N ILE A 89 -7.17 7.51 -2.26
CA ILE A 89 -7.63 8.32 -1.14
C ILE A 89 -7.16 9.76 -1.38
N VAL A 90 -8.11 10.67 -1.57
CA VAL A 90 -7.84 12.03 -2.06
C VAL A 90 -8.01 13.06 -0.94
N ALA A 91 -7.05 13.96 -0.78
CA ALA A 91 -7.12 15.04 0.21
C ALA A 91 -8.28 16.00 -0.07
N GLN A 92 -9.12 16.25 0.94
CA GLN A 92 -10.29 17.13 0.86
C GLN A 92 -10.03 18.47 1.53
N TYR A 93 -10.50 19.55 0.90
CA TYR A 93 -10.27 20.92 1.36
C TYR A 93 -11.55 21.75 1.35
N MET A 94 -11.71 22.60 2.36
CA MET A 94 -12.77 23.60 2.43
C MET A 94 -12.18 25.00 2.32
N ARG A 95 -12.81 25.89 1.56
CA ARG A 95 -12.38 27.29 1.45
C ARG A 95 -12.51 27.98 2.81
N ALA A 96 -11.44 28.63 3.28
CA ALA A 96 -11.45 29.42 4.50
C ALA A 96 -11.90 30.86 4.20
N GLU A 97 -13.10 31.24 4.63
CA GLU A 97 -13.55 32.65 4.60
C GLU A 97 -13.12 33.36 5.88
N LEU A 98 -11.99 34.08 5.83
CA LEU A 98 -11.54 34.93 6.93
C LEU A 98 -12.13 36.33 6.77
N ARG A 99 -13.13 36.67 7.60
CA ARG A 99 -13.58 38.06 7.76
C ARG A 99 -12.77 38.72 8.87
N VAL A 100 -11.75 39.48 8.50
CA VAL A 100 -11.02 40.32 9.45
C VAL A 100 -11.89 41.54 9.77
N THR A 101 -12.42 41.61 10.99
CA THR A 101 -13.15 42.79 11.47
C THR A 101 -12.16 43.64 12.27
N ALA A 102 -11.67 44.74 11.67
CA ALA A 102 -10.86 45.70 12.41
C ALA A 102 -11.78 46.42 13.40
N THR A 103 -11.50 46.28 14.71
CA THR A 103 -12.13 47.11 15.74
C THR A 103 -11.28 48.37 15.84
N THR A 104 -11.78 49.48 15.29
CA THR A 104 -11.18 50.82 15.39
C THR A 104 -11.41 51.42 16.76
#